data_AF-A0A399FB73-F1
#
_entry.id   AF-A0A399FB73-F1
#
_cell.length_a   1.000
_cell.length_b   1.000
_cell.length_c   1.000
_cell.angle_alpha   90.00
_cell.angle_beta   90.00
_cell.angle_gamma   90.00
#
_symmetry.space_group_name_H-M   'P 1'
#
loop_
_entity.id
_entity.type
_entity.pdbx_description
1 polymer ?
#
loop_
_entity_poly.entity_id
_entity_poly.type
_entity_poly.pdbx_seq_one_letter_code
_entity_poly.pdbx_strand_id
1 'polypeptide(L)' 'MKVLFVEGKHLDPLKALARRHPYPYRILQREAQGLYLLEVWAYAGDLEGEAQGLEGFRSWSFELLEEGGKD' A
#
# COMPACT_ATOMS: atom_id res chain seq x y z
N MET A 1 11.37 7.35 4.88
CA MET A 1 10.17 7.44 3.99
C MET A 1 9.32 6.20 4.19
N LYS A 2 7.98 6.27 4.26
CA LYS A 2 7.15 5.07 4.45
C LYS A 2 6.58 4.53 3.14
N VAL A 3 6.42 3.21 3.08
CA VAL A 3 5.76 2.50 1.97
C VAL A 3 4.72 1.55 2.55
N LEU A 4 3.49 1.66 2.06
CA LEU A 4 2.36 0.81 2.47
C LEU A 4 2.03 -0.17 1.34
N PHE A 5 1.83 -1.42 1.71
CA PHE A 5 1.31 -2.46 0.84
C PHE A 5 -0.07 -2.90 1.31
N VAL A 6 -1.00 -3.08 0.37
CA VAL A 6 -2.35 -3.63 0.62
C VAL A 6 -2.67 -4.68 -0.42
N GLU A 7 -2.94 -5.90 0.02
CA GLU A 7 -3.19 -7.05 -0.86
C GLU A 7 -4.59 -7.61 -0.65
N GLY A 8 -5.30 -7.93 -1.74
CA GLY A 8 -6.57 -8.63 -1.68
C GLY A 8 -7.08 -9.08 -3.05
N LYS A 9 -8.25 -9.73 -3.08
CA LYS A 9 -8.84 -10.29 -4.30
C LYS A 9 -9.63 -9.27 -5.14
N HIS A 10 -10.01 -8.15 -4.54
CA HIS A 10 -10.89 -7.16 -5.16
C HIS A 10 -10.12 -5.89 -5.51
N LEU A 11 -10.19 -5.49 -6.77
CA LEU A 11 -9.47 -4.32 -7.29
C LEU A 11 -10.12 -2.99 -6.87
N ASP A 12 -11.45 -2.94 -6.80
CA ASP A 12 -12.16 -1.69 -6.58
C ASP A 12 -11.90 -1.05 -5.20
N PRO A 13 -11.86 -1.79 -4.08
CA PRO A 13 -11.48 -1.22 -2.79
C PRO A 13 -10.05 -0.65 -2.79
N LEU A 14 -9.11 -1.29 -3.48
CA LEU A 14 -7.73 -0.77 -3.61
C LEU A 14 -7.69 0.54 -4.39
N LYS A 15 -8.43 0.62 -5.50
CA LYS A 15 -8.56 1.87 -6.27
C LYS A 15 -9.23 2.97 -5.45
N ALA A 16 -10.26 2.64 -4.68
CA ALA A 16 -10.97 3.59 -3.84
C ALA A 16 -10.06 4.11 -2.71
N LEU A 17 -9.31 3.24 -2.04
CA LEU A 17 -8.31 3.64 -1.05
C LEU A 17 -7.26 4.57 -1.65
N ALA A 18 -6.64 4.18 -2.78
CA ALA A 18 -5.59 4.97 -3.41
C ALA A 18 -6.06 6.36 -3.87
N ARG A 19 -7.28 6.48 -4.41
CA ARG A 19 -7.83 7.75 -4.91
C ARG A 19 -8.22 8.73 -3.81
N ARG A 20 -8.41 8.28 -2.57
CA ARG A 20 -8.76 9.15 -1.44
C ARG A 20 -7.59 9.98 -0.94
N HIS A 21 -6.37 9.63 -1.36
CA HIS A 21 -5.14 10.24 -0.84
C HIS A 21 -4.26 10.76 -1.98
N PRO A 22 -3.52 11.86 -1.77
CA PRO A 22 -2.66 12.47 -2.79
C PRO A 22 -1.27 11.80 -2.87
N TYR A 23 -1.15 10.53 -2.48
CA TYR A 23 0.12 9.82 -2.43
C TYR A 23 0.40 9.07 -3.73
N PRO A 24 1.67 9.03 -4.19
CA PRO A 24 2.06 8.17 -5.31
C PRO A 24 1.69 6.71 -5.02
N TYR A 25 1.12 6.02 -6.01
CA TYR A 25 0.76 4.61 -5.86
C TYR A 25 0.89 3.82 -7.17
N ARG A 26 0.99 2.50 -7.05
CA ARG A 26 0.78 1.54 -8.14
C ARG A 26 -0.11 0.40 -7.69
N ILE A 27 -0.83 -0.20 -8.64
CA ILE A 27 -1.55 -1.45 -8.41
C ILE A 27 -0.99 -2.52 -9.35
N LEU A 28 -0.59 -3.65 -8.79
CA LEU A 28 -0.08 -4.82 -9.49
C LEU A 28 -1.10 -5.94 -9.43
N GLN A 29 -1.26 -6.68 -10.53
CA GLN A 29 -2.05 -7.91 -10.57
C GLN A 29 -1.12 -9.12 -10.51
N ARG A 30 -1.38 -10.02 -9.57
CA ARG A 30 -0.68 -11.30 -9.40
C ARG A 30 -1.56 -12.42 -9.97
N GLU A 31 -1.57 -12.57 -11.29
CA GLU A 31 -2.50 -13.45 -12.02
C GLU A 31 -2.54 -14.89 -11.50
N ALA A 32 -1.37 -15.49 -11.25
CA ALA A 32 -1.27 -16.86 -10.74
C ALA A 32 -1.94 -17.10 -9.38
N GLN A 33 -2.19 -16.04 -8.61
CA GLN A 33 -2.81 -16.09 -7.28
C GLN A 33 -4.20 -15.43 -7.24
N GLY A 34 -4.62 -14.79 -8.34
CA GLY A 34 -5.87 -14.02 -8.37
C GLY A 34 -5.89 -12.87 -7.36
N LEU A 35 -4.74 -12.25 -7.10
CA LEU A 35 -4.58 -11.16 -6.13
C LEU A 35 -4.20 -9.86 -6.80
N TYR A 36 -4.57 -8.76 -6.16
CA TYR A 36 -4.10 -7.42 -6.46
C TYR A 36 -3.29 -6.90 -5.29
N LEU A 37 -2.22 -6.15 -5.61
CA LEU A 37 -1.35 -5.51 -4.63
C LEU A 37 -1.31 -4.02 -4.92
N LEU A 38 -1.82 -3.22 -3.99
CA LEU A 38 -1.61 -1.78 -3.95
C LEU A 38 -0.30 -1.49 -3.21
N GLU A 39 0.54 -0.65 -3.79
CA GLU A 39 1.73 -0.10 -3.16
C GLU A 39 1.63 1.42 -3.17
N VAL A 40 1.72 2.04 -2.00
CA VAL A 40 1.64 3.49 -1.80
C VAL A 40 2.93 3.98 -1.16
N TRP A 41 3.52 5.02 -1.74
CA TRP A 41 4.81 5.57 -1.31
C TRP A 41 4.66 6.93 -0.66
N ALA A 42 5.63 7.28 0.21
CA ALA A 42 5.72 8.59 0.87
C ALA A 42 4.39 9.00 1.54
N TYR A 43 3.65 8.03 2.05
CA TYR A 43 2.38 8.29 2.70
C TYR A 43 2.59 8.85 4.12
N ALA A 44 1.62 9.63 4.58
CA ALA A 44 1.55 10.17 5.93
C ALA A 44 0.11 10.01 6.46
N GLY A 45 -0.11 10.41 7.71
CA GLY A 45 -1.46 10.38 8.30
C GLY A 45 -2.04 8.98 8.47
N ASP A 46 -3.36 8.88 8.38
CA ASP A 46 -4.14 7.69 8.77
C ASP A 46 -4.38 6.67 7.64
N LEU A 47 -3.63 6.76 6.53
CA LEU A 47 -3.78 5.80 5.41
C LEU A 47 -3.60 4.35 5.88
N GLU A 48 -2.69 4.12 6.82
CA GLU A 48 -2.44 2.78 7.36
C GLU A 48 -3.63 2.23 8.16
N GLY A 49 -4.28 3.07 8.99
CA GLY A 49 -5.48 2.70 9.72
C GLY A 49 -6.64 2.40 8.77
N GLU A 50 -6.83 3.23 7.75
CA GLU A 50 -7.83 3.00 6.70
C GLU A 50 -7.60 1.70 5.93
N ALA A 51 -6.33 1.35 5.66
CA ALA A 51 -5.97 0.11 4.98
C ALA A 51 -6.21 -1.13 5.87
N GLN A 52 -5.88 -1.04 7.17
CA GLN A 52 -6.15 -2.09 8.15
C GLN A 52 -7.66 -2.33 8.35
N GLY A 53 -8.49 -1.31 8.12
CA GLY A 53 -9.95 -1.41 8.18
C GLY A 53 -10.60 -2.10 6.97
N LEU A 54 -9.85 -2.44 5.91
CA LEU A 54 -10.41 -3.10 4.73
C LEU A 54 -10.62 -4.61 4.99
N GLU A 55 -11.88 -5.03 5.06
CA GLU A 55 -12.24 -6.44 5.24
C GLU A 55 -11.76 -7.31 4.07
N GLY A 56 -11.09 -8.42 4.38
CA GLY A 56 -10.59 -9.36 3.38
C GLY A 56 -9.28 -8.92 2.70
N PHE A 57 -8.65 -7.85 3.19
CA PHE A 57 -7.34 -7.38 2.73
C PHE A 57 -6.27 -7.61 3.81
N ARG A 58 -5.01 -7.71 3.36
CA ARG A 58 -3.83 -7.70 4.23
C ARG A 58 -3.05 -6.43 3.98
N SER A 59 -2.68 -5.71 5.02
CA SER A 59 -1.89 -4.49 4.92
C SER A 59 -0.62 -4.58 5.77
N TRP A 60 0.48 -4.06 5.25
CA TRP A 60 1.73 -3.93 6.00
C TRP A 60 2.53 -2.75 5.47
N SER A 61 3.30 -2.11 6.34
CA SER A 61 4.12 -0.96 6.00
C SER A 61 5.58 -1.17 6.38
N PHE A 62 6.46 -0.46 5.68
CA PHE A 62 7.87 -0.39 6.00
C PHE A 62 8.32 1.06 6.01
N GLU A 63 9.32 1.35 6.83
CA GLU A 63 10.08 2.58 6.75
C GLU A 63 11.35 2.32 5.96
N LEU A 64 11.46 2.96 4.80
CA LEU A 64 12.70 3.08 4.05
C LEU A 64 13.66 3.93 4.87
N LEU A 65 14.68 3.26 5.41
CA LEU A 65 15.87 3.86 5.95
C LEU A 65 16.79 4.21 4.77
N GLU A 66 17.38 5.41 4.79
CA GLU A 66 18.50 5.69 3.90
C GLU A 66 19.67 4.76 4.29
N GLU A 67 20.30 4.09 3.31
CA GLU A 67 21.53 3.36 3.59
C GLU A 67 22.52 4.34 4.23
N GLY A 68 23.04 3.96 5.40
CA GLY A 68 23.94 4.80 6.17
C GLY A 68 25.08 5.29 5.29
N GLY A 69 25.19 6.61 5.15
CA GLY A 69 26.38 7.23 4.59
C GLY A 69 27.58 6.66 5.34
N LYS A 70 28.47 5.99 4.60
CA LYS A 70 29.80 5.65 5.13
C LYS A 70 30.43 6.95 5.61
N ASP A 71 30.57 7.08 6.92
CA ASP A 71 31.65 7.88 7.50
C ASP A 71 32.92 7.03 7.49
#